data_AF-A0A0D8B6T1-F1
#
_entry.id   AF-A0A0D8B6T1-F1
#
_cell.length_a   1.000
_cell.length_b   1.000
_cell.length_c   1.000
_cell.angle_alpha   90.00
_cell.angle_beta   90.00
_cell.angle_gamma   90.00
#
_symmetry.space_group_name_H-M   'P 1'
#
loop_
_entity.id
_entity.type
_entity.pdbx_description
1 polymer ?
#
loop_
_entity_poly.entity_id
_entity_poly.type
_entity_poly.pdbx_seq_one_letter_code
_entity_poly.pdbx_strand_id
1 'polypeptide(L)' 'MPSQKKRPVTLTAADREALVRVTTTGVHPASMIRRAQVLLALDTSTGEVDPVEVIAARLGVSGETLR' A
#
# COMPACT_ATOMS: atom_id res chain seq x y z
N MET A 1 19.16 -2.20 -15.28
CA MET A 1 19.48 -2.31 -13.83
C MET A 1 18.19 -2.60 -13.06
N PRO A 2 17.97 -3.78 -12.45
CA PRO A 2 16.75 -4.01 -11.72
C PRO A 2 16.99 -3.72 -10.24
N SER A 3 16.87 -2.47 -9.82
CA SER A 3 16.68 -2.17 -8.40
C SER A 3 15.23 -2.47 -8.03
N GLN A 4 14.88 -3.76 -8.00
CA GLN A 4 13.69 -4.29 -7.35
C GLN A 4 13.89 -4.21 -5.85
N LYS A 5 13.72 -3.03 -5.25
CA LYS A 5 13.35 -2.98 -3.83
C LYS A 5 11.84 -3.21 -3.74
N LYS A 6 11.45 -4.43 -4.15
CA LYS A 6 10.20 -5.07 -3.77
C LYS A 6 10.28 -5.27 -2.27
N ARG A 7 9.71 -4.36 -1.47
CA ARG A 7 9.52 -4.63 -0.04
C ARG A 7 8.08 -5.07 0.13
N PRO A 8 7.77 -6.38 -0.02
CA PRO A 8 6.53 -6.90 0.52
C PRO A 8 6.46 -6.50 2.00
N VAL A 9 5.33 -5.94 2.40
CA VAL A 9 5.07 -5.57 3.79
C VAL A 9 4.24 -6.70 4.38
N THR A 10 4.63 -7.24 5.52
CA THR A 10 3.77 -8.15 6.27
C THR A 10 3.14 -7.35 7.38
N LEU A 11 1.84 -7.05 7.24
CA LEU A 11 1.11 -6.34 8.29
C LEU A 11 0.61 -7.32 9.34
N THR A 12 0.55 -6.86 10.60
CA THR A 12 -0.25 -7.55 11.61
C THR A 12 -1.74 -7.29 11.36
N ALA A 13 -2.62 -8.14 11.88
CA ALA A 13 -4.06 -7.92 11.79
C ALA A 13 -4.48 -6.55 12.35
N ALA A 14 -3.87 -6.14 13.47
CA ALA A 14 -4.13 -4.85 14.11
C ALA A 14 -3.69 -3.66 13.23
N ASP A 15 -2.51 -3.75 12.61
CA ASP A 15 -2.00 -2.70 11.71
C ASP A 15 -2.84 -2.60 10.44
N ARG A 16 -3.24 -3.74 9.88
CA ARG A 16 -4.12 -3.81 8.72
C ARG A 16 -5.45 -3.13 9.01
N GLU A 17 -6.09 -3.46 10.13
CA GLU A 17 -7.35 -2.81 10.52
C GLU A 17 -7.18 -1.31 10.74
N ALA A 18 -6.05 -0.88 11.33
CA ALA A 18 -5.75 0.54 11.50
C ALA A 18 -5.62 1.25 10.15
N LEU A 19 -4.93 0.66 9.19
CA LEU A 19 -4.79 1.22 7.84
C LEU A 19 -6.13 1.25 7.09
N VAL A 20 -6.96 0.20 7.22
CA VAL A 20 -8.32 0.20 6.67
C VAL A 20 -9.11 1.38 7.25
N ARG A 21 -9.11 1.57 8.57
CA ARG A 21 -9.76 2.72 9.21
C ARG A 21 -9.24 4.05 8.67
N VAL A 22 -7.92 4.21 8.52
CA VAL A 22 -7.34 5.44 7.95
C VAL A 22 -7.91 5.74 6.56
N THR A 23 -8.11 4.71 5.74
CA THR A 23 -8.65 4.88 4.38
C THR A 23 -10.16 5.10 4.31
N THR A 24 -10.92 4.67 5.31
CA THR A 24 -12.40 4.76 5.30
C THR A 24 -12.95 5.94 6.09
N THR A 25 -12.23 6.43 7.10
CA THR A 25 -12.78 7.41 8.06
C THR A 25 -12.78 8.84 7.54
N GLY A 26 -12.12 9.14 6.41
CA GLY A 26 -12.21 10.44 5.71
C GLY A 26 -11.64 11.66 6.44
N VAL A 27 -11.20 11.52 7.70
CA VAL A 27 -10.65 12.60 8.55
C VAL A 27 -9.14 12.80 8.38
N HIS A 28 -8.48 11.93 7.62
CA HIS A 28 -7.03 11.96 7.45
C HIS A 28 -6.62 12.76 6.21
N PRO A 29 -5.44 13.42 6.23
CA PRO A 29 -4.90 14.07 5.04
C PRO A 29 -4.80 13.09 3.86
N ALA A 30 -5.01 13.59 2.64
CA ALA A 30 -4.98 12.77 1.43
C ALA A 30 -3.66 12.01 1.26
N SER A 31 -2.53 12.59 1.68
CA SER A 31 -1.22 11.93 1.66
C SER A 31 -1.15 10.71 2.59
N MET A 32 -1.79 10.79 3.76
CA MET A 32 -1.85 9.71 4.75
C MET A 32 -2.78 8.60 4.26
N ILE A 33 -3.94 8.95 3.71
CA ILE A 33 -4.87 7.99 3.09
C ILE A 33 -4.17 7.22 1.97
N ARG A 34 -3.49 7.94 1.07
CA ARG A 34 -2.75 7.34 -0.04
C ARG A 34 -1.63 6.41 0.45
N ARG A 35 -0.86 6.83 1.46
CA ARG A 35 0.18 5.97 2.06
C ARG A 35 -0.40 4.71 2.69
N ALA A 36 -1.56 4.81 3.34
CA ALA A 36 -2.24 3.65 3.91
C ALA A 36 -2.75 2.69 2.84
N GLN A 37 -3.30 3.20 1.75
CA GLN A 37 -3.70 2.38 0.58
C GLN A 37 -2.50 1.65 -0.03
N VAL A 38 -1.35 2.32 -0.14
CA VAL A 38 -0.11 1.72 -0.62
C VAL A 38 0.34 0.57 0.29
N LEU A 39 0.36 0.79 1.60
CA LEU A 39 0.76 -0.24 2.57
C LEU A 39 -0.18 -1.45 2.55
N LEU A 40 -1.48 -1.23 2.43
CA LEU A 40 -2.48 -2.30 2.29
C LEU A 40 -2.31 -3.09 0.98
N ALA A 41 -1.97 -2.42 -0.12
CA ALA A 41 -1.76 -3.08 -1.41
C ALA A 41 -0.47 -3.90 -1.45
N LEU A 42 0.53 -3.53 -0.65
CA LEU A 42 1.79 -4.26 -0.51
C LEU A 42 1.76 -5.36 0.56
N ASP A 43 0.60 -5.58 1.19
CA ASP A 43 0.45 -6.51 2.30
C ASP A 43 0.46 -7.98 1.83
N THR A 44 1.55 -8.69 2.09
CA THR A 44 1.68 -10.12 1.78
C THR A 44 1.01 -11.02 2.82
N SER A 45 0.50 -10.47 3.94
CA SER A 45 -0.18 -11.29 4.96
C SER A 45 -1.48 -11.90 4.44
N THR A 46 -2.10 -11.28 3.43
CA THR A 46 -3.38 -11.73 2.84
C THR A 46 -3.24 -12.58 1.58
N GLY A 47 -2.02 -12.82 1.08
CA GLY A 47 -1.77 -13.61 -0.12
C GLY A 47 -0.72 -13.00 -1.05
N GLU A 48 -0.75 -13.43 -2.31
CA GLU A 48 0.14 -12.91 -3.35
C GLU A 48 -0.20 -11.44 -3.66
N VAL A 49 0.82 -10.59 -3.63
CA VAL A 49 0.69 -9.15 -3.90
C VAL A 49 0.82 -8.90 -5.39
N ASP A 50 -0.11 -8.15 -5.94
CA ASP A 50 -0.09 -7.72 -7.34
C ASP A 50 1.24 -7.02 -7.70
N PRO A 51 1.67 -7.08 -8.96
CA PRO A 51 2.83 -6.32 -9.41
C PRO A 51 2.68 -4.82 -9.08
N VAL A 52 3.78 -4.18 -8.66
CA VAL A 52 3.82 -2.76 -8.29
C VAL A 52 3.23 -1.86 -9.37
N GLU A 53 3.38 -2.21 -10.65
CA GLU A 53 2.83 -1.46 -11.78
C GLU A 53 1.29 -1.49 -11.80
N VAL A 54 0.70 -2.63 -11.42
CA VAL A 54 -0.76 -2.80 -11.28
C VAL A 54 -1.26 -2.01 -10.08
N ILE A 55 -0.55 -2.06 -8.96
CA ILE A 55 -0.86 -1.29 -7.74
C ILE A 55 -0.75 0.22 -8.00
N ALA A 56 0.31 0.65 -8.70
CA ALA A 56 0.56 2.03 -9.10
C ALA A 56 -0.59 2.57 -9.96
N ALA A 57 -0.97 1.82 -11.00
CA ALA A 57 -2.07 2.17 -11.88
C ALA A 57 -3.40 2.27 -11.11
N ARG A 58 -3.68 1.34 -10.20
CA ARG A 58 -4.91 1.32 -9.39
C ARG A 58 -5.00 2.49 -8.40
N LEU A 59 -3.86 2.88 -7.80
CA LEU A 59 -3.79 3.95 -6.80
C LEU A 59 -3.51 5.34 -7.42
N GLY A 60 -3.28 5.39 -8.74
CA GLY A 60 -2.89 6.60 -9.45
C GLY A 60 -1.61 7.22 -8.89
N VAL A 61 -0.67 6.39 -8.46
CA VAL A 61 0.64 6.80 -7.93
C VAL A 61 1.74 6.37 -8.88
N SER A 62 2.83 7.13 -8.94
CA SER A 62 4.01 6.72 -9.70
C SER A 62 4.63 5.49 -9.04
N GLY A 63 5.19 4.57 -9.84
CA GLY A 63 5.95 3.43 -9.31
C GLY A 63 7.12 3.83 -8.40
N GLU A 64 7.62 5.07 -8.54
CA GLU A 64 8.60 5.67 -7.62
C GLU A 64 8.04 5.92 -6.21
N THR A 65 6.75 6.25 -6.07
CA THR A 65 6.08 6.37 -4.77
C THR A 65 5.98 5.03 -4.04
N LEU A 66 6.08 3.92 -4.78
CA LEU A 66 6.06 2.56 -4.28
C LEU A 66 7.47 1.95 -4.09
N ARG A 67 8.53 2.76 -4.26
CA ARG A 67 9.94 2.34 -4.27
C ARG A 67 10.67 2.55 -2.95
#